data_AF-A0A6C0IM32-F1
#
_entry.id   AF-A0A6C0IM32-F1
#
_cell.length_a   1.000
_cell.length_b   1.000
_cell.length_c   1.000
_cell.angle_alpha   90.00
_cell.angle_beta   90.00
_cell.angle_gamma   90.00
#
_symmetry.space_group_name_H-M   'P 1'
#
loop_
_entity.id
_entity.type
_entity.pdbx_description
1 polymer ?
#
loop_
_entity_poly.entity_id
_entity_poly.type
_entity_poly.pdbx_seq_one_letter_code
_entity_poly.pdbx_strand_id
1 'polypeptide(L)'
;MIQDLDDQEDEIDNNWVDAYKKAEDNYNEFYNEKVHTIKVFFMYINNEKTVVNMRQEMLTLTTESILKREQLIALIKEKQTLNNVKYKLFTLVKYNIDLQPEEINDFIRISDSHTISDSHTISDSQNPIEYDTRFLIPEKYINDIYFTDTISIFQDLNALYIIFKENTHTNNRLTKKHKKFLKKSRLTRHKYI
;
A
#
# COMPACT_ATOMS: atom_id res chain seq x y z
N MET A 1 26.75 69.07 -7.76
CA MET A 1 25.43 68.55 -8.19
C MET A 1 25.67 67.19 -8.79
N ILE A 2 25.48 66.13 -8.01
CA ILE A 2 25.31 64.78 -8.53
C ILE A 2 23.83 64.52 -8.31
N GLN A 3 23.12 64.30 -9.41
CA GLN A 3 21.69 64.02 -9.42
C GLN A 3 21.53 62.57 -8.95
N ASP A 4 20.87 62.40 -7.81
CA ASP A 4 20.41 61.10 -7.34
C ASP A 4 19.43 60.57 -8.39
N LEU A 5 19.85 59.51 -9.08
CA LEU A 5 18.96 58.70 -9.90
C LEU A 5 18.09 57.92 -8.90
N ASP A 6 16.83 58.35 -8.79
CA ASP A 6 15.78 57.58 -8.12
C ASP A 6 15.69 56.21 -8.81
N ASP A 7 16.32 55.20 -8.20
CA ASP A 7 16.01 53.79 -8.42
C ASP A 7 14.58 53.54 -7.92
N GLN A 8 13.59 53.92 -8.72
CA GLN A 8 12.24 53.41 -8.54
C GLN A 8 12.23 51.97 -9.04
N GLU A 9 12.26 51.01 -8.11
CA GLU A 9 11.86 49.64 -8.39
C GLU A 9 10.43 49.67 -8.93
N ASP A 10 10.28 49.49 -10.25
CA ASP A 10 8.98 49.26 -10.88
C ASP A 10 8.35 48.01 -10.26
N GLU A 11 7.40 48.20 -9.34
CA GLU A 11 6.61 47.12 -8.76
C GLU A 11 5.79 46.46 -9.87
N ILE A 12 6.18 45.24 -10.27
CA ILE A 12 5.52 44.49 -11.33
C ILE A 12 4.07 44.18 -10.91
N ASP A 13 3.10 44.70 -11.65
CA ASP A 13 1.67 44.41 -11.44
C ASP A 13 1.36 42.93 -11.70
N ASN A 14 1.14 42.19 -10.61
CA ASN A 14 0.84 40.75 -10.63
C ASN A 14 -0.67 40.44 -10.58
N ASN A 15 -1.56 41.43 -10.66
CA ASN A 15 -3.01 41.22 -10.52
C ASN A 15 -3.56 40.18 -11.51
N TRP A 16 -3.08 40.17 -12.76
CA TRP A 16 -3.43 39.14 -13.75
C TRP A 16 -3.02 37.73 -13.28
N VAL A 17 -1.80 37.60 -12.74
CA VAL A 17 -1.22 36.32 -12.32
C VAL A 17 -1.98 35.77 -11.12
N ASP A 18 -2.36 36.62 -10.17
CA ASP A 18 -3.12 36.22 -8.99
C ASP A 18 -4.56 35.84 -9.32
N ALA A 19 -5.20 36.56 -10.25
CA ALA A 19 -6.52 36.20 -10.76
C ALA A 19 -6.50 34.84 -11.46
N TYR A 20 -5.44 34.54 -12.21
CA TYR A 20 -5.26 33.24 -12.87
C TYR A 20 -5.05 32.12 -11.86
N LYS A 21 -4.12 32.27 -10.90
CA LYS A 21 -3.89 31.27 -9.84
C LYS A 21 -5.16 30.92 -9.07
N LYS A 22 -5.93 31.95 -8.71
CA LYS A 22 -7.20 31.76 -7.99
C LYS A 22 -8.26 31.05 -8.84
N ALA A 23 -8.25 31.24 -10.16
CA ALA A 23 -9.12 30.49 -11.05
C ALA A 23 -8.68 29.03 -11.18
N GLU A 24 -7.36 28.78 -11.21
CA GLU A 24 -6.78 27.43 -11.25
C GLU A 24 -7.00 26.62 -9.96
N ASP A 25 -7.11 27.27 -8.80
CA ASP A 25 -7.34 26.56 -7.53
C ASP A 25 -8.58 25.65 -7.56
N ASN A 26 -9.59 25.98 -8.37
CA ASN A 26 -10.78 25.15 -8.56
C ASN A 26 -10.50 23.81 -9.25
N TYR A 27 -9.33 23.66 -9.87
CA TYR A 27 -8.91 22.44 -10.58
C TYR A 27 -7.89 21.62 -9.79
N ASN A 28 -7.47 22.07 -8.60
CA ASN A 28 -6.54 21.35 -7.73
C ASN A 28 -6.99 19.91 -7.46
N GLU A 29 -8.29 19.66 -7.40
CA GLU A 29 -8.88 18.33 -7.18
C GLU A 29 -8.58 17.32 -8.30
N PHE A 30 -8.22 17.81 -9.50
CA PHE A 30 -7.94 16.97 -10.68
C PHE A 30 -6.44 16.71 -10.88
N TYR A 31 -5.57 17.33 -10.09
CA TYR A 31 -4.13 17.07 -10.14
C TYR A 31 -3.72 16.01 -9.12
N ASN A 32 -2.62 15.34 -9.42
CA ASN A 32 -2.03 14.38 -8.50
C ASN A 32 -1.41 15.11 -7.30
N GLU A 33 -1.64 14.54 -6.12
CA GLU A 33 -1.04 14.96 -4.88
C GLU A 33 -0.60 13.75 -4.06
N LYS A 34 0.21 14.01 -3.03
CA LYS A 34 0.71 12.98 -2.14
C LYS A 34 -0.42 12.33 -1.34
N VAL A 35 -0.31 11.03 -1.08
CA VAL A 35 -1.28 10.32 -0.25
C VAL A 35 -1.06 10.66 1.22
N HIS A 36 -2.03 11.34 1.83
CA HIS A 36 -1.94 11.79 3.22
C HIS A 36 -2.68 10.86 4.18
N THR A 37 -3.71 10.18 3.69
CA THR A 37 -4.56 9.30 4.49
C THR A 37 -4.96 8.09 3.69
N ILE A 38 -5.07 6.94 4.34
CA ILE A 38 -5.53 5.70 3.72
C ILE A 38 -6.59 5.02 4.59
N LYS A 39 -7.49 4.27 3.95
CA LYS A 39 -8.40 3.35 4.64
C LYS A 39 -7.68 2.03 4.93
N VAL A 40 -7.65 1.61 6.19
CA VAL A 40 -7.10 0.30 6.57
C VAL A 40 -8.24 -0.64 6.90
N PHE A 41 -8.39 -1.70 6.11
CA PHE A 41 -9.38 -2.76 6.32
C PHE A 41 -8.75 -3.92 7.10
N PHE A 42 -9.43 -4.36 8.15
CA PHE A 42 -9.06 -5.53 8.94
C PHE A 42 -10.09 -6.63 8.72
N MET A 43 -9.72 -7.67 7.98
CA MET A 43 -10.60 -8.78 7.63
C MET A 43 -10.20 -10.05 8.38
N TYR A 44 -11.17 -10.77 8.94
CA TYR A 44 -10.94 -11.96 9.75
C TYR A 44 -11.62 -13.17 9.13
N ILE A 45 -10.83 -14.17 8.78
CA ILE A 45 -11.28 -15.42 8.17
C ILE A 45 -11.20 -16.54 9.21
N ASN A 46 -12.29 -17.25 9.46
CA ASN A 46 -12.31 -18.39 10.39
C ASN A 46 -11.76 -19.68 9.75
N ASN A 47 -11.69 -20.75 10.54
CA ASN A 47 -11.26 -22.06 10.05
C ASN A 47 -12.16 -22.66 8.95
N GLU A 48 -13.42 -22.23 8.87
CA GLU A 48 -14.40 -22.62 7.83
C GLU A 48 -14.22 -21.81 6.53
N LYS A 49 -13.20 -20.94 6.45
CA LYS A 49 -12.90 -20.05 5.31
C LYS A 49 -13.99 -18.99 5.06
N THR A 50 -14.76 -18.65 6.09
CA THR A 50 -15.75 -17.57 6.01
C THR A 50 -15.19 -16.30 6.64
N VAL A 51 -15.55 -15.14 6.08
CA VAL A 51 -15.24 -13.84 6.69
C VAL A 51 -16.19 -13.64 7.86
N VAL A 52 -15.66 -13.66 9.08
CA VAL A 52 -16.45 -13.50 10.32
C VAL A 52 -16.49 -12.07 10.81
N ASN A 53 -15.55 -11.24 10.38
CA ASN A 53 -15.52 -9.83 10.72
C ASN A 53 -14.75 -9.02 9.70
N MET A 54 -15.21 -7.79 9.49
CA MET A 54 -14.52 -6.78 8.70
C MET A 54 -14.68 -5.45 9.40
N ARG A 55 -13.57 -4.79 9.72
CA ARG A 55 -13.54 -3.43 10.27
C ARG A 55 -12.68 -2.55 9.37
N GLN A 56 -12.90 -1.25 9.45
CA GLN A 56 -12.06 -0.28 8.76
C GLN A 56 -11.76 0.91 9.68
N GLU A 57 -10.57 1.49 9.52
CA GLU A 57 -10.11 2.67 10.24
C GLU A 57 -9.37 3.59 9.25
N MET A 58 -9.44 4.90 9.46
CA MET A 58 -8.65 5.87 8.70
C MET A 58 -7.27 6.01 9.34
N LEU A 59 -6.21 5.96 8.53
CA LEU A 59 -4.84 6.10 8.97
C LEU A 59 -4.17 7.27 8.26
N THR A 60 -3.66 8.23 9.02
CA THR A 60 -2.85 9.34 8.49
C THR A 60 -1.39 8.90 8.31
N LEU A 61 -0.83 9.18 7.13
CA LEU A 61 0.56 8.92 6.79
C LEU A 61 1.41 10.15 7.15
N THR A 62 2.17 10.05 8.24
CA THR A 62 2.96 11.19 8.75
C THR A 62 4.19 11.50 7.89
N THR A 63 4.67 10.54 7.11
CA THR A 63 5.92 10.67 6.34
C THR A 63 5.65 10.37 4.87
N GLU A 64 5.54 11.40 4.04
CA GLU A 64 5.62 11.33 2.57
C GLU A 64 4.91 10.13 1.91
N SER A 65 3.65 9.86 2.27
CA SER A 65 2.89 8.73 1.68
C SER A 65 3.45 7.33 2.02
N ILE A 66 4.19 7.20 3.13
CA ILE A 66 4.80 5.94 3.58
C ILE A 66 4.19 5.49 4.90
N LEU A 67 3.68 4.25 4.92
CA LEU A 67 3.40 3.53 6.16
C LEU A 67 4.66 2.76 6.58
N LYS A 68 5.28 3.21 7.67
CA LYS A 68 6.50 2.57 8.19
C LYS A 68 6.22 1.16 8.70
N ARG A 69 7.18 0.26 8.47
CA ARG A 69 7.15 -1.13 8.92
C ARG A 69 6.82 -1.27 10.40
N GLU A 70 7.37 -0.40 11.24
CA GLU A 70 7.15 -0.43 12.69
C GLU A 70 5.70 -0.13 13.05
N GLN A 71 5.11 0.89 12.40
CA GLN A 71 3.69 1.22 12.54
C GLN A 71 2.80 0.09 12.02
N LEU A 72 3.14 -0.49 10.86
CA LEU A 72 2.44 -1.64 10.31
C LEU A 72 2.47 -2.84 11.27
N ILE A 73 3.62 -3.16 11.86
CA ILE A 73 3.74 -4.23 12.85
C ILE A 73 2.89 -3.93 14.09
N ALA A 74 2.87 -2.67 14.55
CA ALA A 74 2.04 -2.26 15.68
C ALA A 74 0.54 -2.49 15.38
N LEU A 75 0.04 -2.01 14.23
CA LEU A 75 -1.34 -2.22 13.77
C LEU A 75 -1.70 -3.70 13.70
N ILE A 76 -0.84 -4.51 13.09
CA ILE A 76 -1.05 -5.95 12.97
C ILE A 76 -1.16 -6.60 14.36
N LYS A 77 -0.28 -6.26 15.30
CA LYS A 77 -0.28 -6.83 16.65
C LYS A 77 -1.50 -6.40 17.46
N GLU A 78 -1.92 -5.14 17.35
CA GLU A 78 -3.10 -4.61 18.02
C GLU A 78 -4.37 -5.37 17.58
N LYS A 79 -4.51 -5.63 16.27
CA LYS A 79 -5.71 -6.24 15.70
C LYS A 79 -5.65 -7.78 15.60
N GLN A 80 -4.60 -8.42 16.11
CA GLN A 80 -4.40 -9.88 16.02
C GLN A 80 -5.40 -10.71 16.84
N THR A 81 -6.08 -10.12 17.83
CA THR A 81 -7.04 -10.83 18.67
C THR A 81 -8.41 -10.19 18.51
N LEU A 82 -9.40 -11.00 18.15
CA LEU A 82 -10.79 -10.60 18.03
C LEU A 82 -11.65 -11.56 18.85
N ASN A 83 -12.47 -11.04 19.75
CA ASN A 83 -13.36 -11.83 20.62
C ASN A 83 -12.65 -13.00 21.33
N ASN A 84 -11.47 -12.74 21.89
CA ASN A 84 -10.58 -13.71 22.53
C ASN A 84 -10.03 -14.83 21.62
N VAL A 85 -10.31 -14.78 20.32
CA VAL A 85 -9.72 -15.67 19.32
C VAL A 85 -8.49 -15.00 18.73
N LYS A 86 -7.37 -15.72 18.72
CA LYS A 86 -6.12 -15.25 18.14
C LYS A 86 -6.06 -15.61 16.65
N TYR A 87 -5.90 -14.59 15.83
CA TYR A 87 -5.68 -14.72 14.41
C TYR A 87 -4.21 -14.47 14.07
N LYS A 88 -3.76 -15.08 12.98
CA LYS A 88 -2.44 -14.81 12.39
C LYS A 88 -2.64 -13.96 11.15
N LEU A 89 -1.71 -13.05 10.88
CA LEU A 89 -1.65 -12.38 9.59
C LEU A 89 -1.57 -13.44 8.49
N PHE A 90 -2.47 -13.34 7.51
CA PHE A 90 -2.50 -14.21 6.34
C PHE A 90 -1.89 -13.50 5.13
N THR A 91 -2.36 -12.29 4.83
CA THR A 91 -1.82 -11.49 3.73
C THR A 91 -2.07 -10.00 3.96
N LEU A 92 -1.30 -9.19 3.24
CA LEU A 92 -1.43 -7.76 3.13
C LEU A 92 -1.69 -7.44 1.66
N VAL A 93 -2.69 -6.62 1.37
CA VAL A 93 -2.98 -6.18 0.00
C VAL A 93 -3.08 -4.66 -0.01
N LYS A 94 -2.19 -4.02 -0.76
CA LYS A 94 -2.20 -2.57 -0.98
C LYS A 94 -3.10 -2.26 -2.16
N TYR A 95 -4.01 -1.31 -1.99
CA TYR A 95 -4.71 -0.67 -3.09
C TYR A 95 -4.28 0.78 -3.18
N ASN A 96 -3.64 1.16 -4.29
CA ASN A 96 -3.16 2.51 -4.52
C ASN A 96 -3.48 2.89 -5.96
N ILE A 97 -4.40 3.83 -6.13
CA ILE A 97 -4.82 4.31 -7.45
C ILE A 97 -3.88 5.43 -7.88
N ASP A 98 -2.95 5.11 -8.79
CA ASP A 98 -1.88 6.02 -9.23
C ASP A 98 -2.15 6.60 -10.63
N LEU A 99 -3.42 6.67 -11.02
CA LEU A 99 -3.84 7.27 -12.30
C LEU A 99 -3.31 8.70 -12.41
N GLN A 100 -2.78 9.04 -13.58
CA GLN A 100 -2.54 10.42 -13.98
C GLN A 100 -3.78 11.01 -14.66
N PRO A 101 -3.97 12.34 -14.68
CA PRO A 101 -5.15 12.96 -15.26
C PRO A 101 -5.30 12.66 -16.75
N GLU A 102 -4.17 12.52 -17.46
CA GLU A 102 -4.13 12.17 -18.88
C GLU A 102 -4.60 10.73 -19.15
N GLU A 103 -4.50 9.83 -18.15
CA GLU A 103 -4.86 8.42 -18.27
C GLU A 103 -6.36 8.16 -18.06
N ILE A 104 -7.12 9.11 -17.48
CA ILE A 104 -8.52 8.90 -17.08
C ILE A 104 -9.39 8.46 -18.25
N ASN A 105 -9.29 9.16 -19.40
CA ASN A 105 -10.11 8.86 -20.55
C ASN A 105 -9.83 7.47 -21.12
N ASP A 106 -8.56 7.07 -21.12
CA ASP A 106 -8.14 5.76 -21.59
C ASP A 106 -8.59 4.67 -20.62
N PHE A 107 -8.46 4.90 -19.32
CA PHE A 107 -8.95 4.01 -18.27
C PHE A 107 -10.47 3.75 -18.40
N ILE A 108 -11.27 4.80 -18.58
CA ILE A 108 -12.73 4.68 -18.75
C ILE A 108 -13.07 3.88 -20.02
N ARG A 109 -12.45 4.21 -21.16
CA ARG A 109 -12.70 3.52 -22.44
C ARG A 109 -12.34 2.03 -22.40
N ILE A 110 -11.25 1.68 -21.73
CA ILE A 110 -10.83 0.28 -21.57
C ILE A 110 -11.80 -0.46 -20.65
N SER A 111 -12.24 0.18 -19.55
CA SER A 111 -13.21 -0.42 -18.64
C SER A 111 -14.58 -0.71 -19.29
N ASP A 112 -15.04 0.17 -20.20
CA ASP A 112 -16.29 -0.03 -20.94
C ASP A 112 -16.17 -1.16 -21.97
N SER A 113 -15.02 -1.25 -22.65
CA SER A 113 -14.77 -2.23 -23.72
C SER A 113 -14.49 -3.65 -23.23
N HIS A 114 -14.07 -3.84 -21.97
CA HIS A 114 -13.95 -5.18 -21.35
C HIS A 114 -15.31 -5.87 -21.10
N THR A 115 -16.43 -5.18 -21.36
CA THR A 115 -17.77 -5.82 -21.38
C THR A 115 -18.04 -6.58 -22.69
N ILE A 116 -17.19 -6.47 -23.72
CA ILE A 116 -17.33 -7.19 -25.00
C ILE A 116 -15.97 -7.62 -25.56
N SER A 117 -15.53 -8.85 -25.24
CA SER A 117 -14.89 -9.80 -26.18
C SER A 117 -14.25 -10.96 -25.39
N ASP A 118 -14.92 -12.10 -25.30
CA ASP A 118 -14.57 -13.23 -26.18
C ASP A 118 -13.88 -12.79 -27.50
N SER A 119 -12.58 -13.08 -27.56
CA SER A 119 -11.76 -13.28 -28.76
C SER A 119 -11.56 -12.13 -29.76
N HIS A 120 -10.28 -11.92 -30.08
CA HIS A 120 -9.77 -11.38 -31.34
C HIS A 120 -10.20 -9.94 -31.66
N THR A 121 -9.45 -8.99 -31.11
CA THR A 121 -8.96 -7.90 -31.95
C THR A 121 -7.45 -7.82 -31.80
N ILE A 122 -6.74 -8.22 -32.85
CA ILE A 122 -5.35 -7.84 -33.07
C ILE A 122 -5.41 -6.37 -33.43
N SER A 123 -4.92 -5.49 -32.56
CA SER A 123 -4.65 -4.11 -32.93
C SER A 123 -3.17 -3.83 -32.73
N ASP A 124 -2.50 -3.60 -33.85
CA ASP A 124 -1.09 -3.26 -34.03
C ASP A 124 -0.73 -1.91 -33.37
N SER A 125 -0.81 -1.85 -32.05
CA SER A 125 -0.26 -0.78 -31.22
C SER A 125 0.52 -1.40 -30.08
N GLN A 126 1.76 -0.96 -29.91
CA GLN A 126 2.71 -1.47 -28.92
C GLN A 126 2.08 -1.42 -27.51
N ASN A 127 1.82 -2.61 -26.95
CA ASN A 127 1.34 -2.91 -25.60
C ASN A 127 0.01 -2.23 -25.19
N PRO A 128 -1.10 -2.98 -25.10
CA PRO A 128 -2.29 -2.53 -24.40
C PRO A 128 -1.93 -2.15 -22.96
N ILE A 129 -2.32 -0.95 -22.52
CA ILE A 129 -2.16 -0.54 -21.12
C ILE A 129 -3.17 -1.37 -20.30
N GLU A 130 -2.67 -2.41 -19.65
CA GLU A 130 -3.49 -3.31 -18.82
C GLU A 130 -3.66 -2.70 -17.41
N TYR A 131 -4.84 -2.15 -17.15
CA TYR A 131 -5.17 -1.54 -15.85
C TYR A 131 -5.66 -2.55 -14.79
N ASP A 132 -6.10 -3.74 -15.20
CA ASP A 132 -6.79 -4.74 -14.35
C ASP A 132 -6.05 -5.13 -13.07
N THR A 133 -4.72 -5.12 -13.10
CA THR A 133 -3.88 -5.54 -11.96
C THR A 133 -2.96 -4.45 -11.42
N ARG A 134 -3.04 -3.23 -11.96
CA ARG A 134 -2.10 -2.15 -11.65
C ARG A 134 -2.19 -1.68 -10.19
N PHE A 135 -3.41 -1.50 -9.70
CA PHE A 135 -3.65 -0.78 -8.43
C PHE A 135 -3.68 -1.69 -7.20
N LEU A 136 -3.99 -2.98 -7.35
CA LEU A 136 -4.19 -3.93 -6.26
C LEU A 136 -3.00 -4.90 -6.13
N ILE A 137 -2.07 -4.59 -5.24
CA ILE A 137 -0.78 -5.27 -5.13
C ILE A 137 -0.69 -6.06 -3.82
N PRO A 138 -0.49 -7.39 -3.85
CA PRO A 138 -0.23 -8.18 -2.65
C PRO A 138 1.19 -7.96 -2.13
N GLU A 139 1.32 -7.59 -0.86
CA GLU A 139 2.61 -7.38 -0.19
C GLU A 139 3.16 -8.70 0.34
N LYS A 140 4.30 -9.14 -0.20
CA LYS A 140 4.93 -10.43 0.15
C LYS A 140 5.59 -10.42 1.53
N TYR A 141 6.07 -9.26 1.98
CA TYR A 141 6.84 -9.09 3.21
C TYR A 141 6.31 -7.91 4.01
N ILE A 142 6.48 -7.96 5.33
CA ILE A 142 6.13 -6.85 6.22
C ILE A 142 7.28 -5.83 6.21
N ASN A 143 7.27 -4.97 5.21
CA ASN A 143 8.19 -3.85 5.00
C ASN A 143 7.46 -2.51 5.08
N ASP A 144 8.19 -1.40 4.83
CA ASP A 144 7.57 -0.10 4.57
C ASP A 144 6.66 -0.20 3.34
N ILE A 145 5.45 0.34 3.43
CA ILE A 145 4.48 0.37 2.34
C ILE A 145 4.44 1.78 1.77
N TYR A 146 4.70 1.89 0.47
CA TYR A 146 4.77 3.16 -0.27
C TYR A 146 3.50 3.35 -1.08
N PHE A 147 2.87 4.51 -0.93
CA PHE A 147 1.77 4.99 -1.76
C PHE A 147 2.28 6.03 -2.73
N THR A 148 2.06 5.79 -4.02
CA THR A 148 2.30 6.74 -5.10
C THR A 148 1.22 7.82 -5.07
N ASP A 149 1.58 9.00 -5.55
CA ASP A 149 0.69 10.15 -5.70
C ASP A 149 -0.55 9.79 -6.52
N THR A 150 -1.69 10.33 -6.10
CA THR A 150 -2.99 10.08 -6.71
C THR A 150 -3.69 11.39 -7.01
N ILE A 151 -4.61 11.39 -7.97
CA ILE A 151 -5.50 12.53 -8.19
C ILE A 151 -6.22 12.85 -6.88
N SER A 152 -6.25 14.13 -6.49
CA SER A 152 -6.74 14.55 -5.19
C SER A 152 -8.15 14.03 -4.87
N ILE A 153 -9.08 14.04 -5.84
CA ILE A 153 -10.43 13.49 -5.65
C ILE A 153 -10.46 11.96 -5.41
N PHE A 154 -9.38 11.23 -5.71
CA PHE A 154 -9.22 9.79 -5.52
C PHE A 154 -8.46 9.40 -4.25
N GLN A 155 -8.03 10.37 -3.43
CA GLN A 155 -7.33 10.13 -2.16
C GLN A 155 -8.00 9.06 -1.29
N ASP A 156 -9.31 9.17 -1.13
CA ASP A 156 -10.13 8.30 -0.28
C ASP A 156 -10.27 6.86 -0.79
N LEU A 157 -9.80 6.56 -2.00
CA LEU A 157 -9.80 5.22 -2.56
C LEU A 157 -8.58 4.41 -2.08
N ASN A 158 -7.47 5.07 -1.75
CA ASN A 158 -6.26 4.40 -1.31
C ASN A 158 -6.49 3.63 -0.02
N ALA A 159 -6.09 2.36 -0.02
CA ALA A 159 -6.40 1.45 1.06
C ALA A 159 -5.32 0.39 1.30
N LEU A 160 -5.31 -0.14 2.52
CA LEU A 160 -4.54 -1.30 2.91
C LEU A 160 -5.46 -2.35 3.50
N TYR A 161 -5.48 -3.54 2.92
CA TYR A 161 -6.21 -4.69 3.43
C TYR A 161 -5.28 -5.58 4.22
N ILE A 162 -5.57 -5.72 5.51
CA ILE A 162 -4.89 -6.62 6.42
C ILE A 162 -5.81 -7.80 6.68
N ILE A 163 -5.48 -8.94 6.08
CA ILE A 163 -6.29 -10.14 6.17
C ILE A 163 -5.67 -11.07 7.20
N PHE A 164 -6.47 -11.44 8.19
CA PHE A 164 -6.13 -12.37 9.25
C PHE A 164 -6.86 -13.70 9.07
N LYS A 165 -6.19 -14.79 9.42
CA LYS A 165 -6.77 -16.13 9.44
C LYS A 165 -6.69 -16.71 10.83
N GLU A 166 -7.78 -17.33 11.27
CA GLU A 166 -7.86 -18.02 12.55
C GLU A 166 -6.76 -19.08 12.63
N ASN A 167 -6.12 -19.17 13.79
CA ASN A 167 -5.12 -20.19 13.99
C ASN A 167 -5.81 -21.55 14.10
N THR A 168 -5.62 -22.42 13.10
CA THR A 168 -5.98 -23.83 13.23
C THR A 168 -5.15 -24.42 14.36
N HIS A 169 -5.73 -24.64 15.53
CA HIS A 169 -5.11 -25.48 16.55
C HIS A 169 -5.13 -26.93 16.06
N THR A 170 -4.17 -27.29 15.20
CA THR A 170 -3.87 -28.70 15.01
C THR A 170 -3.20 -29.17 16.29
N ASN A 171 -3.95 -29.87 17.14
CA ASN A 171 -3.46 -30.56 18.33
C ASN A 171 -2.56 -31.76 17.95
N ASN A 172 -1.63 -31.59 17.02
CA ASN A 172 -0.60 -32.58 16.71
C ASN A 172 0.58 -32.38 17.67
N ARG A 173 0.36 -32.69 18.96
CA ARG A 173 1.44 -32.92 19.94
C ARG A 173 2.18 -34.23 19.61
N LEU A 174 2.79 -34.30 18.43
CA LEU A 174 3.83 -35.28 18.12
C LEU A 174 5.11 -34.51 17.76
N THR A 175 5.74 -33.90 18.76
CA THR A 175 7.13 -33.49 18.62
C THR A 175 7.97 -34.75 18.45
N LYS A 176 8.52 -34.97 17.24
CA LYS A 176 9.56 -36.00 17.03
C LYS A 176 10.76 -35.60 17.90
N LYS A 177 10.88 -36.25 19.06
CA LYS A 177 12.01 -36.10 19.97
C LYS A 177 13.28 -36.55 19.25
N HIS A 178 14.04 -35.62 18.67
CA HIS A 178 15.39 -35.92 18.17
C HIS A 178 16.26 -36.29 19.37
N LYS A 179 16.43 -37.59 19.63
CA LYS A 179 17.48 -38.08 20.52
C LYS A 179 18.82 -37.76 19.85
N LYS A 180 19.46 -36.67 20.25
CA LYS A 180 20.88 -36.45 19.96
C LYS A 180 21.64 -37.60 20.65
N PHE A 181 22.07 -38.60 19.88
CA PHE A 181 23.08 -39.53 20.37
C PHE A 181 24.35 -38.72 20.59
N LEU A 182 24.67 -38.40 21.84
CA LEU A 182 26.02 -37.92 22.17
C LEU A 182 26.97 -39.06 21.79
N LYS A 183 27.78 -38.83 20.75
CA LYS A 183 28.93 -39.69 20.45
C LYS A 183 29.83 -39.66 21.68
N LYS A 184 29.89 -40.75 22.45
CA LYS A 184 30.90 -40.93 23.50
C LYS A 184 32.28 -40.71 22.87
N SER A 185 32.99 -39.68 23.31
CA SER A 185 34.40 -39.52 23.00
C SER A 185 35.14 -40.74 23.56
N ARG A 186 35.91 -41.43 22.70
CA ARG A 186 36.83 -42.48 23.17
C ARG A 186 38.02 -41.77 23.79
N LEU A 187 38.13 -41.80 25.11
CA LEU A 187 39.37 -41.45 25.81
C LEU A 187 40.44 -42.48 25.44
N THR A 188 41.40 -42.09 24.61
CA THR A 188 42.61 -42.87 24.37
C THR A 188 43.53 -42.76 25.58
N ARG A 189 43.77 -43.87 26.29
CA ARG A 189 44.81 -43.97 27.33
C ARG A 189 46.19 -43.77 26.68
N HIS A 190 46.89 -42.70 27.05
CA HIS A 190 48.34 -42.61 26.87
C HIS A 190 49.01 -43.69 27.74
N LYS A 191 49.80 -44.58 27.10
CA LYS A 191 50.76 -45.44 27.80
C LYS A 191 52.03 -44.63 27.99
N TYR A 192 52.47 -44.46 29.23
CA TYR A 192 53.85 -44.10 29.54
C TYR A 192 54.71 -45.36 29.40
N ILE A 193 55.83 -45.25 28.68
CA ILE A 193 57.04 -46.07 28.83
C ILE A 193 58.13 -45.08 29.24
#